data_AF-A0A946IMK5-F1
#
_entry.id   AF-A0A946IMK5-F1
#
_cell.length_a   1.000
_cell.length_b   1.000
_cell.length_c   1.000
_cell.angle_alpha   90.00
_cell.angle_beta   90.00
_cell.angle_gamma   90.00
#
_symmetry.space_group_name_H-M   'P 1'
#
loop_
_entity.id
_entity.type
_entity.pdbx_description
1 polymer ?
#
loop_
_entity_poly.entity_id
_entity_poly.type
_entity_poly.pdbx_seq_one_letter_code
_entity_poly.pdbx_strand_id
1 'polypeptide(L)'
;MCRLFLLLVFSFQLSISYSQDSVLISDSISIDTLSPLLEKINEYKLRYKVNCVQDKITDNRGNGFEDLYGTRNFRVILHGVAYRGGGNNYYHRSDKRNNKNPLPMDGLNNLLENGFSTSVYLYTENFKTAPPFLVNAEHPDTLKYYQLGGNTSSSLDSILMFTYNSIINKDIGPVYLHCWNGWHQSGFVSAVLLKQFCDFNTESSLHYWEDCADNWTRGYDRIRNAIRDFQPIEKYKISTEIKNEICPCYEDERANDVVVENNNDELKSLKISVLFPSNISDLPPSVSTFLDEYAAMLKENNYLHIEIAGHTDVKGEKSQNLLLSEQRAKSVQDYLILQGVDTSQLSYKGFGEEFPLNECVEGVWCTEEKHAKNRRIEFNISSISYQVKFQKNSTIINQKDKLVLNDILMILKSEEGIKIEIGGHADKGTGDDFVNDNISHLRAERIYNYLKDKEMDMTNITFKGYGSRMEKYGNERDRRIEFKILENKRKEIYVVKKGDYLNKIAKQYGLKVLDIKEWNNLSSDHLSIGDKLILYNSDE
;
A
#
# COMPACT_ATOMS: atom_id res chain seq x y z
N MET A 1 -26.31 -46.33 -60.61
CA MET A 1 -25.22 -46.94 -61.41
C MET A 1 -23.91 -46.35 -60.90
N CYS A 2 -23.22 -46.97 -59.93
CA CYS A 2 -22.23 -48.05 -60.08
C CYS A 2 -20.88 -47.57 -60.68
N ARG A 3 -19.83 -47.38 -59.86
CA ARG A 3 -18.68 -48.33 -59.76
C ARG A 3 -17.55 -47.85 -58.83
N LEU A 4 -17.19 -48.79 -57.93
CA LEU A 4 -15.93 -49.08 -57.23
C LEU A 4 -14.62 -48.56 -57.86
N PHE A 5 -13.62 -48.21 -57.03
CA PHE A 5 -12.29 -48.85 -57.03
C PHE A 5 -11.52 -48.64 -55.71
N LEU A 6 -10.97 -49.73 -55.17
CA LEU A 6 -10.07 -49.86 -54.02
C LEU A 6 -8.67 -49.28 -54.30
N LEU A 7 -7.94 -48.85 -53.26
CA LEU A 7 -6.49 -49.11 -53.12
C LEU A 7 -5.97 -48.88 -51.67
N LEU A 8 -5.68 -50.02 -51.02
CA LEU A 8 -4.61 -50.37 -50.06
C LEU A 8 -3.99 -49.30 -49.14
N VAL A 9 -4.22 -49.47 -47.83
CA VAL A 9 -3.39 -48.94 -46.74
C VAL A 9 -2.53 -50.08 -46.20
N PHE A 10 -1.20 -49.93 -46.25
CA PHE A 10 -0.25 -50.83 -45.61
C PHE A 10 -0.10 -50.45 -44.13
N SER A 11 -0.48 -51.38 -43.24
CA SER A 11 -0.17 -51.37 -41.81
C SER A 11 1.11 -52.18 -41.58
N PHE A 12 2.15 -51.56 -41.02
CA PHE A 12 3.28 -52.27 -40.43
C PHE A 12 3.09 -52.27 -38.91
N GLN A 13 2.74 -53.44 -38.36
CA GLN A 13 2.96 -53.77 -36.96
C GLN A 13 4.37 -54.33 -36.81
N LEU A 14 5.14 -53.81 -35.87
CA LEU A 14 6.19 -54.57 -35.20
C LEU A 14 6.06 -54.37 -33.69
N SER A 15 5.69 -55.45 -33.04
CA SER A 15 5.72 -55.68 -31.59
C SER A 15 7.16 -55.94 -31.15
N ILE A 16 7.66 -55.18 -30.18
CA ILE A 16 8.80 -55.58 -29.35
C ILE A 16 8.47 -55.33 -27.87
N SER A 17 8.82 -56.34 -27.11
CA SER A 17 8.58 -56.68 -25.71
C SER A 17 8.95 -55.63 -24.65
N TYR A 18 8.12 -55.58 -23.62
CA TYR A 18 8.28 -54.83 -22.38
C TYR A 18 9.36 -55.48 -21.49
N SER A 19 10.40 -54.73 -21.13
CA SER A 19 11.20 -55.00 -19.93
C SER A 19 11.22 -53.74 -19.07
N GLN A 20 10.74 -53.88 -17.83
CA GLN A 20 10.81 -52.85 -16.80
C GLN A 20 12.27 -52.51 -16.53
N ASP A 21 12.64 -51.24 -16.72
CA ASP A 21 13.61 -50.56 -15.87
C ASP A 21 13.17 -49.10 -15.77
N SER A 22 12.58 -48.77 -14.63
CA SER A 22 12.22 -47.41 -14.23
C SER A 22 13.48 -46.67 -13.80
N VAL A 23 14.04 -45.84 -14.69
CA VAL A 23 15.02 -44.83 -14.31
C VAL A 23 14.27 -43.52 -14.04
N LEU A 24 13.97 -43.30 -12.76
CA LEU A 24 13.65 -41.98 -12.22
C LEU A 24 14.93 -41.13 -12.35
N ILE A 25 14.96 -40.21 -13.31
CA ILE A 25 15.97 -39.15 -13.34
C ILE A 25 15.51 -38.10 -12.34
N SER A 26 15.96 -38.24 -11.09
CA SER A 26 16.05 -37.14 -10.15
C SER A 26 17.25 -36.30 -10.57
N ASP A 27 17.03 -35.11 -11.12
CA ASP A 27 18.09 -34.11 -11.29
C ASP A 27 18.47 -33.54 -9.92
N SER A 28 19.24 -34.31 -9.15
CA SER A 28 20.03 -33.80 -8.05
C SER A 28 21.31 -33.21 -8.62
N ILE A 29 21.39 -31.88 -8.59
CA ILE A 29 22.63 -31.14 -8.83
C ILE A 29 23.69 -31.70 -7.85
N SER A 30 24.80 -32.21 -8.39
CA SER A 30 25.83 -32.89 -7.58
C SER A 30 26.61 -31.88 -6.73
N ILE A 31 26.97 -32.30 -5.51
CA ILE A 31 27.72 -31.53 -4.50
C ILE A 31 29.02 -30.91 -5.05
N ASP A 32 29.64 -31.53 -6.07
CA ASP A 32 30.84 -31.02 -6.75
C ASP A 32 30.63 -29.72 -7.54
N THR A 33 29.40 -29.43 -8.00
CA THR A 33 29.09 -28.20 -8.75
C THR A 33 28.78 -27.00 -7.87
N LEU A 34 28.36 -27.24 -6.60
CA LEU A 34 27.99 -26.18 -5.66
C LEU A 34 29.19 -25.58 -4.93
N SER A 35 30.25 -26.37 -4.73
CA SER A 35 31.45 -25.98 -3.97
C SER A 35 32.15 -24.71 -4.52
N PRO A 36 32.44 -24.58 -5.83
CA PRO A 36 33.11 -23.39 -6.36
C PRO A 36 32.25 -22.12 -6.32
N LEU A 37 30.92 -22.27 -6.47
CA LEU A 37 29.98 -21.16 -6.36
C LEU A 37 29.92 -20.64 -4.91
N LEU A 38 29.90 -21.55 -3.95
CA LEU A 38 29.89 -21.22 -2.54
C LEU A 38 31.19 -20.53 -2.10
N GLU A 39 32.33 -20.94 -2.65
CA GLU A 39 33.62 -20.28 -2.43
C GLU A 39 33.59 -18.82 -2.92
N LYS A 40 33.10 -18.59 -4.15
CA LYS A 40 32.89 -17.23 -4.69
C LYS A 40 31.99 -16.39 -3.78
N ILE A 41 30.84 -16.92 -3.36
CA ILE A 41 29.90 -16.21 -2.48
C ILE A 41 30.58 -15.82 -1.16
N ASN A 42 31.30 -16.76 -0.55
CA ASN A 42 32.00 -16.55 0.72
C ASN A 42 33.12 -15.52 0.60
N GLU A 43 33.84 -15.48 -0.52
CA GLU A 43 34.86 -14.47 -0.78
C GLU A 43 34.26 -13.06 -0.72
N TYR A 44 33.13 -12.85 -1.40
CA TYR A 44 32.45 -11.54 -1.40
C TYR A 44 31.84 -11.18 -0.03
N LYS A 45 31.25 -12.15 0.69
CA LYS A 45 30.77 -11.95 2.07
C LYS A 45 31.91 -11.49 2.98
N LEU A 46 33.06 -12.16 2.93
CA LEU A 46 34.25 -11.82 3.72
C LEU A 46 34.84 -10.46 3.32
N ARG A 47 34.84 -10.14 2.03
CA ARG A 47 35.38 -8.88 1.50
C ARG A 47 34.57 -7.68 1.97
N TYR A 48 33.25 -7.73 1.85
CA TYR A 48 32.38 -6.57 2.09
C TYR A 48 31.79 -6.50 3.50
N LYS A 49 31.75 -7.61 4.25
CA LYS A 49 31.32 -7.66 5.65
C LYS A 49 29.94 -7.03 5.91
N VAL A 50 29.05 -7.16 4.94
CA VAL A 50 27.63 -6.81 5.06
C VAL A 50 26.81 -8.07 5.17
N ASN A 51 25.74 -8.04 5.95
CA ASN A 51 24.90 -9.21 6.20
C ASN A 51 23.53 -9.04 5.56
N CYS A 52 22.95 -7.84 5.66
CA CYS A 52 21.59 -7.57 5.25
C CYS A 52 21.49 -6.62 4.06
N VAL A 53 20.35 -6.67 3.36
CA VAL A 53 20.07 -5.83 2.18
C VAL A 53 20.07 -4.32 2.52
N GLN A 54 19.83 -3.95 3.78
CA GLN A 54 19.88 -2.58 4.29
C GLN A 54 21.28 -2.10 4.71
N ASP A 55 22.32 -2.91 4.56
CA ASP A 55 23.69 -2.48 4.85
C ASP A 55 24.27 -1.67 3.68
N LYS A 56 25.20 -0.74 3.97
CA LYS A 56 25.93 0.04 2.96
C LYS A 56 27.40 -0.30 2.99
N ILE A 57 27.92 -0.73 1.83
CA ILE A 57 29.36 -0.90 1.60
C ILE A 57 30.01 0.47 1.36
N THR A 58 29.34 1.33 0.58
CA THR A 58 29.69 2.76 0.48
C THR A 58 28.52 3.64 0.86
N ASP A 59 28.80 4.72 1.59
CA ASP A 59 27.82 5.69 2.03
C ASP A 59 27.22 6.51 0.86
N ASN A 60 26.31 7.42 1.18
CA ASN A 60 25.68 8.29 0.18
C ASN A 60 26.64 9.29 -0.46
N ARG A 61 27.93 9.33 -0.10
CA ARG A 61 28.99 10.20 -0.64
C ARG A 61 30.16 9.38 -1.22
N GLY A 62 30.02 8.05 -1.30
CA GLY A 62 31.01 7.12 -1.83
C GLY A 62 32.16 6.79 -0.87
N ASN A 63 32.03 7.06 0.43
CA ASN A 63 33.04 6.67 1.43
C ASN A 63 32.68 5.32 2.07
N GLY A 64 33.66 4.67 2.72
CA GLY A 64 33.46 3.43 3.49
C GLY A 64 34.26 2.25 2.95
N PHE A 65 34.41 2.16 1.63
CA PHE A 65 35.21 1.13 0.96
C PHE A 65 35.91 1.72 -0.26
N GLU A 66 37.21 2.03 -0.12
CA GLU A 66 37.96 2.81 -1.11
C GLU A 66 38.12 2.07 -2.45
N ASP A 67 38.22 0.74 -2.43
CA ASP A 67 38.33 -0.07 -3.65
C ASP A 67 37.02 -0.08 -4.47
N LEU A 68 35.93 0.49 -3.93
CA LEU A 68 34.68 0.72 -4.65
C LEU A 68 34.39 2.22 -4.83
N TYR A 69 35.39 3.09 -4.62
CA TYR A 69 35.25 4.52 -4.84
C TYR A 69 34.86 4.83 -6.28
N GLY A 70 34.13 5.92 -6.49
CA GLY A 70 33.44 6.20 -7.76
C GLY A 70 32.01 5.62 -7.79
N THR A 71 31.69 4.69 -6.89
CA THR A 71 30.31 4.31 -6.54
C THR A 71 29.84 5.04 -5.28
N ARG A 72 28.52 5.05 -5.03
CA ARG A 72 27.90 5.52 -3.78
C ARG A 72 26.65 4.71 -3.47
N ASN A 73 26.25 4.72 -2.20
CA ASN A 73 25.10 3.97 -1.71
C ASN A 73 25.10 2.52 -2.17
N PHE A 74 26.29 1.93 -2.15
CA PHE A 74 26.53 0.59 -2.63
C PHE A 74 26.01 -0.42 -1.62
N ARG A 75 25.13 -1.32 -2.06
CA ARG A 75 24.49 -2.34 -1.21
C ARG A 75 24.47 -3.69 -1.89
N VAL A 76 24.42 -4.73 -1.07
CA VAL A 76 24.16 -6.09 -1.55
C VAL A 76 22.67 -6.25 -1.89
N ILE A 77 22.40 -6.97 -2.98
CA ILE A 77 21.07 -7.53 -3.29
C ILE A 77 21.11 -9.03 -3.03
N LEU A 78 22.11 -9.69 -3.63
CA LEU A 78 22.40 -11.11 -3.53
C LEU A 78 23.91 -11.26 -3.31
N HIS A 79 24.31 -11.88 -2.20
CA HIS A 79 25.72 -12.07 -1.82
C HIS A 79 26.52 -12.69 -2.96
N GLY A 80 27.58 -12.01 -3.39
CA GLY A 80 28.48 -12.47 -4.46
C GLY A 80 27.86 -12.54 -5.86
N VAL A 81 26.64 -12.04 -6.06
CA VAL A 81 25.89 -12.19 -7.32
C VAL A 81 25.43 -10.85 -7.86
N ALA A 82 24.76 -10.04 -7.03
CA ALA A 82 24.19 -8.79 -7.50
C ALA A 82 24.26 -7.71 -6.42
N TYR A 83 24.67 -6.52 -6.85
CA TYR A 83 24.84 -5.34 -6.02
C TYR A 83 24.19 -4.14 -6.69
N ARG A 84 23.84 -3.15 -5.88
CA ARG A 84 23.15 -1.96 -6.35
C ARG A 84 23.73 -0.69 -5.77
N GLY A 85 23.56 0.44 -6.46
CA GLY A 85 23.96 1.74 -5.94
C GLY A 85 23.87 2.84 -6.97
N GLY A 86 24.72 3.87 -6.85
CA GLY A 86 24.79 4.96 -7.80
C GLY A 86 26.20 5.42 -8.12
N GLY A 87 26.30 6.33 -9.08
CA GLY A 87 27.57 6.96 -9.43
C GLY A 87 27.94 8.08 -8.48
N ASN A 88 29.19 8.10 -8.00
CA ASN A 88 29.68 9.13 -7.09
C ASN A 88 30.02 10.47 -7.78
N ASN A 89 29.23 10.84 -8.80
CA ASN A 89 29.51 11.96 -9.69
C ASN A 89 29.54 13.31 -8.95
N TYR A 90 28.50 13.58 -8.15
CA TYR A 90 28.36 14.88 -7.51
C TYR A 90 29.28 15.07 -6.30
N TYR A 91 29.50 14.00 -5.52
CA TYR A 91 30.34 14.01 -4.31
C TYR A 91 31.78 13.55 -4.58
N HIS A 92 32.15 13.38 -5.85
CA HIS A 92 33.50 13.00 -6.23
C HIS A 92 34.54 13.95 -5.65
N ARG A 93 35.69 13.42 -5.21
CA ARG A 93 36.75 14.21 -4.56
C ARG A 93 37.44 15.13 -5.56
N SER A 94 37.76 14.62 -6.75
CA SER A 94 38.54 15.32 -7.79
C SER A 94 37.74 15.56 -9.08
N ASP A 95 37.22 14.51 -9.71
CA ASP A 95 36.41 14.57 -10.94
C ASP A 95 34.91 14.74 -10.68
N LYS A 96 34.48 15.92 -10.22
CA LYS A 96 33.04 16.19 -9.98
C LYS A 96 32.29 16.36 -11.29
N ARG A 97 31.18 15.63 -11.44
CA ARG A 97 30.35 15.62 -12.65
C ARG A 97 28.88 15.77 -12.32
N ASN A 98 28.07 16.00 -13.35
CA ASN A 98 26.61 16.00 -13.19
C ASN A 98 26.15 14.62 -12.68
N ASN A 99 25.29 14.61 -11.68
CA ASN A 99 24.80 13.38 -11.06
C ASN A 99 24.02 12.48 -12.03
N LYS A 100 23.46 13.08 -13.10
CA LYS A 100 22.75 12.36 -14.15
C LYS A 100 23.66 11.61 -15.12
N ASN A 101 24.97 11.66 -14.92
CA ASN A 101 25.92 10.91 -15.73
C ASN A 101 26.01 9.45 -15.27
N PRO A 102 26.50 8.54 -16.14
CA PRO A 102 26.86 7.18 -15.77
C PRO A 102 28.02 7.16 -14.74
N LEU A 103 28.54 5.97 -14.41
CA LEU A 103 29.65 5.84 -13.46
C LEU A 103 30.89 6.63 -13.92
N PRO A 104 31.70 7.15 -12.99
CA PRO A 104 33.02 7.69 -13.32
C PRO A 104 33.97 6.54 -13.69
N MET A 105 35.03 6.88 -14.41
CA MET A 105 35.92 5.86 -15.01
C MET A 105 36.67 5.07 -13.93
N ASP A 106 37.09 5.74 -12.86
CA ASP A 106 37.65 5.09 -11.68
C ASP A 106 36.64 4.16 -11.01
N GLY A 107 35.36 4.55 -10.93
CA GLY A 107 34.28 3.66 -10.47
C GLY A 107 34.13 2.39 -11.32
N LEU A 108 34.27 2.50 -12.64
CA LEU A 108 34.23 1.33 -13.53
C LEU A 108 35.47 0.45 -13.38
N ASN A 109 36.66 1.05 -13.28
CA ASN A 109 37.91 0.32 -13.03
C ASN A 109 37.85 -0.41 -11.69
N ASN A 110 37.38 0.27 -10.64
CA ASN A 110 37.24 -0.27 -9.30
C ASN A 110 36.27 -1.47 -9.26
N LEU A 111 35.16 -1.42 -10.00
CA LEU A 111 34.29 -2.59 -10.18
C LEU A 111 35.02 -3.74 -10.88
N LEU A 112 35.76 -3.46 -11.95
CA LEU A 112 36.53 -4.46 -12.69
C LEU A 112 37.60 -5.12 -11.80
N GLU A 113 38.40 -4.34 -11.08
CA GLU A 113 39.42 -4.85 -10.14
C GLU A 113 38.79 -5.64 -8.97
N ASN A 114 37.53 -5.36 -8.64
CA ASN A 114 36.77 -6.13 -7.67
C ASN A 114 36.05 -7.35 -8.25
N GLY A 115 36.34 -7.71 -9.51
CA GLY A 115 35.83 -8.93 -10.14
C GLY A 115 34.39 -8.83 -10.65
N PHE A 116 33.83 -7.63 -10.83
CA PHE A 116 32.51 -7.48 -11.45
C PHE A 116 32.59 -7.75 -12.96
N SER A 117 31.67 -8.56 -13.48
CA SER A 117 31.62 -8.85 -14.92
C SER A 117 30.58 -8.02 -15.67
N THR A 118 29.58 -7.48 -14.96
CA THR A 118 28.53 -6.66 -15.59
C THR A 118 28.21 -5.44 -14.75
N SER A 119 28.08 -4.28 -15.40
CA SER A 119 27.42 -3.11 -14.83
C SER A 119 26.27 -2.67 -15.73
N VAL A 120 25.18 -2.18 -15.13
CA VAL A 120 24.00 -1.68 -15.84
C VAL A 120 23.66 -0.29 -15.31
N TYR A 121 23.66 0.69 -16.21
CA TYR A 121 23.17 2.02 -15.94
C TYR A 121 21.68 2.11 -16.27
N LEU A 122 20.87 2.39 -15.25
CA LEU A 122 19.43 2.17 -15.29
C LEU A 122 18.60 3.30 -15.92
N TYR A 123 19.17 4.07 -16.85
CA TYR A 123 18.48 5.17 -17.53
C TYR A 123 18.75 5.16 -19.03
N THR A 124 17.82 5.74 -19.79
CA THR A 124 17.88 5.82 -21.25
C THR A 124 18.68 7.01 -21.79
N GLU A 125 19.19 7.90 -20.92
CA GLU A 125 19.89 9.12 -21.31
C GLU A 125 21.29 9.22 -20.69
N ASN A 126 22.19 10.01 -21.31
CA ASN A 126 23.55 10.32 -20.85
C ASN A 126 24.59 9.18 -20.91
N PHE A 127 24.33 8.09 -21.65
CA PHE A 127 25.28 6.98 -21.77
C PHE A 127 26.25 7.07 -22.97
N LYS A 128 26.05 8.02 -23.89
CA LYS A 128 26.78 8.07 -25.18
C LYS A 128 28.31 8.07 -25.05
N THR A 129 28.85 8.62 -23.96
CA THR A 129 30.30 8.72 -23.71
C THR A 129 30.83 7.63 -22.78
N ALA A 130 29.97 6.73 -22.28
CA ALA A 130 30.40 5.62 -21.44
C ALA A 130 31.04 4.51 -22.29
N PRO A 131 32.14 3.89 -21.83
CA PRO A 131 32.72 2.76 -22.52
C PRO A 131 31.77 1.56 -22.47
N PRO A 132 31.61 0.79 -23.57
CA PRO A 132 30.73 -0.38 -23.59
C PRO A 132 31.29 -1.58 -22.81
N PHE A 133 32.60 -1.62 -22.58
CA PHE A 133 33.27 -2.60 -21.74
C PHE A 133 34.64 -2.09 -21.29
N LEU A 134 35.20 -2.72 -20.26
CA LEU A 134 36.57 -2.55 -19.79
C LEU A 134 37.24 -3.92 -19.70
N VAL A 135 38.56 -3.97 -19.89
CA VAL A 135 39.37 -5.19 -19.79
C VAL A 135 40.49 -4.93 -18.78
N ASN A 136 40.74 -5.89 -17.90
CA ASN A 136 41.84 -5.78 -16.95
C ASN A 136 43.16 -5.99 -17.72
N ALA A 137 44.15 -5.11 -17.50
CA ALA A 137 45.42 -5.21 -18.22
C ALA A 137 46.28 -6.40 -17.76
N GLU A 138 46.05 -6.89 -16.55
CA GLU A 138 46.83 -7.92 -15.87
C GLU A 138 46.12 -9.29 -15.83
N HIS A 139 44.78 -9.29 -15.94
CA HIS A 139 43.92 -10.47 -15.81
C HIS A 139 42.94 -10.57 -16.99
N PRO A 140 42.45 -11.75 -17.37
CA PRO A 140 41.49 -11.90 -18.49
C PRO A 140 40.09 -11.32 -18.20
N ASP A 141 39.90 -10.69 -17.04
CA ASP A 141 38.62 -10.18 -16.58
C ASP A 141 38.12 -9.03 -17.45
N THR A 142 36.82 -9.03 -17.69
CA THR A 142 36.13 -8.03 -18.50
C THR A 142 34.87 -7.57 -17.79
N LEU A 143 34.68 -6.25 -17.71
CA LEU A 143 33.46 -5.62 -17.22
C LEU A 143 32.65 -5.13 -18.41
N LYS A 144 31.50 -5.74 -18.68
CA LYS A 144 30.56 -5.25 -19.71
C LYS A 144 29.66 -4.17 -19.11
N TYR A 145 29.47 -3.06 -19.82
CA TYR A 145 28.69 -1.93 -19.35
C TYR A 145 27.49 -1.65 -20.25
N TYR A 146 26.29 -1.86 -19.71
CA TYR A 146 25.04 -1.74 -20.45
C TYR A 146 24.21 -0.53 -20.02
N GLN A 147 23.38 -0.05 -20.96
CA GLN A 147 22.34 0.93 -20.71
C GLN A 147 20.97 0.25 -20.83
N LEU A 148 20.24 0.13 -19.73
CA LEU A 148 18.90 -0.49 -19.72
C LEU A 148 17.98 0.30 -18.79
N GLY A 149 16.83 0.81 -19.26
CA GLY A 149 15.95 1.65 -18.44
C GLY A 149 15.27 0.96 -17.24
N GLY A 150 15.45 -0.36 -17.08
CA GLY A 150 14.98 -1.14 -15.92
C GLY A 150 13.47 -1.32 -15.78
N ASN A 151 12.64 -0.48 -16.39
CA ASN A 151 11.18 -0.45 -16.19
C ASN A 151 10.37 -1.17 -17.27
N THR A 152 11.00 -1.72 -18.30
CA THR A 152 10.32 -2.49 -19.33
C THR A 152 10.50 -3.98 -19.08
N SER A 153 9.53 -4.80 -19.49
CA SER A 153 9.63 -6.26 -19.39
C SER A 153 10.93 -6.80 -20.02
N SER A 154 11.32 -6.28 -21.20
CA SER A 154 12.57 -6.69 -21.87
C SER A 154 13.84 -6.32 -21.10
N SER A 155 13.87 -5.13 -20.48
CA SER A 155 15.00 -4.70 -19.65
C SER A 155 15.10 -5.51 -18.37
N LEU A 156 13.97 -5.80 -17.73
CA LEU A 156 13.92 -6.66 -16.55
C LEU A 156 14.36 -8.09 -16.87
N ASP A 157 13.90 -8.67 -17.98
CA ASP A 157 14.32 -10.00 -18.43
C ASP A 157 15.84 -10.07 -18.65
N SER A 158 16.42 -9.03 -19.25
CA SER A 158 17.89 -8.93 -19.44
C SER A 158 18.64 -8.84 -18.12
N ILE A 159 18.12 -8.08 -17.16
CA ILE A 159 18.73 -7.96 -15.82
C ILE A 159 18.63 -9.30 -15.08
N LEU A 160 17.47 -9.95 -15.09
CA LEU A 160 17.26 -11.28 -14.52
C LEU A 160 18.20 -12.31 -15.14
N MET A 161 18.39 -12.26 -16.46
CA MET A 161 19.36 -13.10 -17.18
C MET A 161 20.81 -12.85 -16.72
N PHE A 162 21.25 -11.59 -16.62
CA PHE A 162 22.61 -11.27 -16.14
C PHE A 162 22.82 -11.78 -14.71
N THR A 163 21.86 -11.54 -13.83
CA THR A 163 21.89 -12.02 -12.45
C THR A 163 21.93 -13.55 -12.40
N TYR A 164 21.03 -14.23 -13.12
CA TYR A 164 20.97 -15.68 -13.20
C TYR A 164 22.28 -16.29 -13.72
N ASN A 165 22.88 -15.71 -14.76
CA ASN A 165 24.18 -16.15 -15.27
C ASN A 165 25.30 -16.00 -14.24
N SER A 166 25.30 -14.93 -13.42
CA SER A 166 26.23 -14.78 -12.30
C SER A 166 25.97 -15.78 -11.17
N ILE A 167 24.76 -16.35 -11.06
CA ILE A 167 24.42 -17.41 -10.11
C ILE A 167 24.96 -18.75 -10.62
N ILE A 168 24.66 -19.11 -11.86
CA ILE A 168 24.95 -20.46 -12.37
C ILE A 168 26.36 -20.64 -12.91
N ASN A 169 27.12 -19.56 -13.14
CA ASN A 169 28.47 -19.60 -13.69
C ASN A 169 29.49 -18.98 -12.74
N LYS A 170 30.43 -19.79 -12.26
CA LYS A 170 31.49 -19.37 -11.33
C LYS A 170 32.49 -18.36 -11.95
N ASP A 171 32.68 -18.42 -13.27
CA ASP A 171 33.63 -17.57 -13.99
C ASP A 171 33.02 -16.21 -14.36
N ILE A 172 31.72 -16.02 -14.13
CA ILE A 172 31.03 -14.74 -14.31
C ILE A 172 30.91 -14.08 -12.95
N GLY A 173 31.56 -12.95 -12.75
CA GLY A 173 31.48 -12.13 -11.55
C GLY A 173 30.16 -11.38 -11.38
N PRO A 174 30.00 -10.66 -10.26
CA PRO A 174 28.73 -10.04 -9.90
C PRO A 174 28.25 -8.96 -10.88
N VAL A 175 26.96 -8.67 -10.79
CA VAL A 175 26.29 -7.59 -11.53
C VAL A 175 26.15 -6.35 -10.65
N TYR A 176 26.58 -5.18 -11.14
CA TYR A 176 26.35 -3.90 -10.49
C TYR A 176 25.26 -3.07 -11.19
N LEU A 177 24.13 -2.90 -10.52
CA LEU A 177 22.93 -2.24 -11.04
C LEU A 177 22.83 -0.84 -10.43
N HIS A 178 22.94 0.21 -11.26
CA HIS A 178 23.03 1.55 -10.71
C HIS A 178 22.16 2.60 -11.37
N CYS A 179 21.79 3.57 -10.55
CA CYS A 179 21.11 4.80 -10.96
C CYS A 179 21.92 6.02 -10.48
N TRP A 180 21.38 7.23 -10.52
CA TRP A 180 22.19 8.42 -10.21
C TRP A 180 22.65 8.45 -8.75
N ASN A 181 21.72 8.25 -7.82
CA ASN A 181 22.01 8.27 -6.39
C ASN A 181 22.05 6.88 -5.74
N GLY A 182 21.61 5.86 -6.46
CA GLY A 182 21.42 4.53 -5.89
C GLY A 182 20.20 4.40 -5.00
N TRP A 183 19.10 5.08 -5.33
CA TRP A 183 17.86 5.04 -4.54
C TRP A 183 16.73 4.38 -5.33
N HIS A 184 16.10 5.12 -6.25
CA HIS A 184 14.82 4.72 -6.84
C HIS A 184 14.93 3.55 -7.81
N GLN A 185 15.64 3.74 -8.93
CA GLN A 185 15.62 2.79 -10.03
C GLN A 185 16.43 1.52 -9.72
N SER A 186 17.59 1.68 -9.09
CA SER A 186 18.38 0.54 -8.60
C SER A 186 17.68 -0.17 -7.44
N GLY A 187 16.96 0.55 -6.59
CA GLY A 187 16.12 -0.04 -5.55
C GLY A 187 15.00 -0.89 -6.16
N PHE A 188 14.30 -0.37 -7.18
CA PHE A 188 13.19 -1.08 -7.82
C PHE A 188 13.64 -2.44 -8.36
N VAL A 189 14.73 -2.42 -9.14
CA VAL A 189 15.32 -3.63 -9.69
C VAL A 189 15.77 -4.58 -8.58
N SER A 190 16.30 -4.05 -7.47
CA SER A 190 16.69 -4.87 -6.32
C SER A 190 15.49 -5.57 -5.67
N ALA A 191 14.35 -4.87 -5.51
CA ALA A 191 13.11 -5.47 -5.02
C ALA A 191 12.62 -6.60 -5.93
N VAL A 192 12.69 -6.41 -7.25
CA VAL A 192 12.34 -7.45 -8.24
C VAL A 192 13.27 -8.67 -8.14
N LEU A 193 14.57 -8.46 -7.98
CA LEU A 193 15.54 -9.55 -7.84
C LEU A 193 15.34 -10.32 -6.52
N LEU A 194 15.05 -9.64 -5.42
CA LEU A 194 14.73 -10.27 -4.14
C LEU A 194 13.44 -11.09 -4.23
N LYS A 195 12.41 -10.59 -4.94
CA LYS A 195 11.18 -11.32 -5.22
C LYS A 195 11.39 -12.55 -6.11
N GLN A 196 12.29 -12.46 -7.09
CA GLN A 196 12.63 -13.58 -7.97
C GLN A 196 13.45 -14.68 -7.27
N PHE A 197 14.45 -14.30 -6.48
CA PHE A 197 15.50 -15.22 -6.04
C PHE A 197 15.49 -15.50 -4.54
N CYS A 198 14.84 -14.67 -3.71
CA CYS A 198 14.86 -14.75 -2.24
C CYS A 198 13.48 -14.89 -1.59
N ASP A 199 12.45 -15.24 -2.37
CA ASP A 199 11.07 -15.42 -1.91
C ASP A 199 10.48 -14.20 -1.18
N PHE A 200 10.98 -12.99 -1.46
CA PHE A 200 10.33 -11.80 -0.94
C PHE A 200 8.91 -11.74 -1.46
N ASN A 201 7.94 -11.64 -0.55
CA ASN A 201 6.57 -11.38 -0.94
C ASN A 201 6.44 -9.91 -1.42
N THR A 202 5.25 -9.56 -1.93
CA THR A 202 4.98 -8.20 -2.43
C THR A 202 5.22 -7.13 -1.37
N GLU A 203 4.80 -7.38 -0.13
CA GLU A 203 4.95 -6.45 0.99
C GLU A 203 6.42 -6.21 1.31
N SER A 204 7.20 -7.26 1.59
CA SER A 204 8.64 -7.16 1.88
C SER A 204 9.42 -6.50 0.73
N SER A 205 8.99 -6.71 -0.52
CA SER A 205 9.63 -6.10 -1.70
C SER A 205 9.37 -4.59 -1.79
N LEU A 206 8.12 -4.17 -1.56
CA LEU A 206 7.75 -2.75 -1.49
C LEU A 206 8.49 -2.07 -0.34
N HIS A 207 8.46 -2.74 0.80
CA HIS A 207 9.06 -2.29 2.03
C HIS A 207 10.57 -2.03 1.88
N TYR A 208 11.29 -3.01 1.33
CA TYR A 208 12.70 -2.86 1.00
C TYR A 208 12.95 -1.68 0.06
N TRP A 209 12.12 -1.51 -0.98
CA TRP A 209 12.26 -0.42 -1.93
C TRP A 209 12.11 0.95 -1.24
N GLU A 210 11.12 1.08 -0.38
CA GLU A 210 10.80 2.32 0.34
C GLU A 210 11.90 2.70 1.34
N ASP A 211 12.44 1.74 2.11
CA ASP A 211 13.54 2.01 3.07
C ASP A 211 14.82 2.46 2.37
N CYS A 212 15.00 1.97 1.15
CA CYS A 212 16.18 2.25 0.34
C CYS A 212 16.02 3.49 -0.55
N ALA A 213 14.84 4.08 -0.64
CA ALA A 213 14.52 5.24 -1.47
C ALA A 213 14.41 6.53 -0.64
N ASP A 214 14.95 7.64 -1.14
CA ASP A 214 14.70 8.96 -0.56
C ASP A 214 13.36 9.52 -1.06
N ASN A 215 12.57 10.13 -0.18
CA ASN A 215 11.28 10.78 -0.51
C ASN A 215 10.32 9.88 -1.34
N TRP A 216 10.10 8.65 -0.90
CA TRP A 216 9.24 7.65 -1.57
C TRP A 216 7.74 8.05 -1.66
N THR A 217 7.34 9.11 -0.96
CA THR A 217 5.96 9.58 -0.85
C THR A 217 5.42 10.32 -2.08
N ARG A 218 6.27 10.72 -3.06
CA ARG A 218 5.82 11.53 -4.20
C ARG A 218 6.21 10.94 -5.56
N GLY A 219 5.22 10.62 -6.39
CA GLY A 219 5.41 10.38 -7.83
C GLY A 219 5.97 9.02 -8.22
N TYR A 220 5.91 8.02 -7.33
CA TYR A 220 6.47 6.69 -7.54
C TYR A 220 5.46 5.54 -7.59
N ASP A 221 4.15 5.83 -7.75
CA ASP A 221 3.09 4.80 -7.78
C ASP A 221 3.31 3.79 -8.91
N ARG A 222 3.86 4.25 -10.05
CA ARG A 222 4.26 3.36 -11.15
C ARG A 222 5.28 2.31 -10.73
N ILE A 223 6.22 2.68 -9.85
CA ILE A 223 7.24 1.75 -9.34
C ILE A 223 6.60 0.78 -8.34
N ARG A 224 5.78 1.28 -7.40
CA ARG A 224 5.07 0.42 -6.44
C ARG A 224 4.20 -0.62 -7.16
N ASN A 225 3.39 -0.18 -8.14
CA ASN A 225 2.57 -1.07 -8.95
C ASN A 225 3.41 -2.07 -9.73
N ALA A 226 4.53 -1.65 -10.32
CA ALA A 226 5.43 -2.58 -11.00
C ALA A 226 6.01 -3.67 -10.05
N ILE A 227 6.28 -3.34 -8.78
CA ILE A 227 6.72 -4.34 -7.76
C ILE A 227 5.58 -5.30 -7.41
N ARG A 228 4.35 -4.78 -7.25
CA ARG A 228 3.15 -5.59 -6.97
C ARG A 228 2.86 -6.58 -8.09
N ASP A 229 2.84 -6.06 -9.32
CA ASP A 229 2.46 -6.80 -10.51
C ASP A 229 3.52 -7.83 -10.94
N PHE A 230 4.79 -7.62 -10.56
CA PHE A 230 5.85 -8.55 -10.89
C PHE A 230 5.60 -9.94 -10.25
N GLN A 231 5.75 -10.97 -11.06
CA GLN A 231 5.70 -12.37 -10.65
C GLN A 231 7.01 -13.07 -11.05
N PRO A 232 7.59 -13.92 -10.18
CA PRO A 232 8.80 -14.68 -10.51
C PRO A 232 8.67 -15.46 -11.82
N ILE A 233 9.72 -15.43 -12.63
CA ILE A 233 9.75 -16.06 -13.95
C ILE A 233 10.39 -17.44 -13.84
N GLU A 234 9.68 -18.49 -14.28
CA GLU A 234 10.09 -19.90 -14.09
C GLU A 234 11.46 -20.22 -14.70
N LYS A 235 11.82 -19.63 -15.84
CA LYS A 235 13.13 -19.90 -16.50
C LYS A 235 14.35 -19.43 -15.70
N TYR A 236 14.16 -18.59 -14.68
CA TYR A 236 15.23 -18.11 -13.80
C TYR A 236 15.16 -18.72 -12.40
N LYS A 237 14.42 -19.81 -12.22
CA LYS A 237 14.31 -20.49 -10.94
C LYS A 237 15.64 -21.09 -10.52
N ILE A 238 15.94 -21.01 -9.23
CA ILE A 238 17.15 -21.56 -8.59
C ILE A 238 16.75 -22.54 -7.50
N SER A 239 17.69 -23.38 -7.08
CA SER A 239 17.47 -24.32 -5.98
C SER A 239 17.41 -23.61 -4.63
N THR A 240 16.76 -24.23 -3.65
CA THR A 240 16.64 -23.68 -2.29
C THR A 240 18.01 -23.54 -1.62
N GLU A 241 18.95 -24.44 -1.91
CA GLU A 241 20.31 -24.40 -1.38
C GLU A 241 21.05 -23.14 -1.85
N ILE A 242 21.01 -22.85 -3.15
CA ILE A 242 21.65 -21.65 -3.72
C ILE A 242 21.00 -20.39 -3.13
N LYS A 243 19.66 -20.35 -3.08
CA LYS A 243 18.90 -19.26 -2.49
C LYS A 243 19.37 -18.95 -1.06
N ASN A 244 19.44 -19.96 -0.20
CA ASN A 244 19.83 -19.78 1.20
C ASN A 244 21.25 -19.23 1.35
N GLU A 245 22.13 -19.48 0.37
CA GLU A 245 23.51 -18.98 0.40
C GLU A 245 23.64 -17.55 -0.11
N ILE A 246 22.89 -17.17 -1.15
CA ILE A 246 23.00 -15.84 -1.77
C ILE A 246 22.10 -14.79 -1.13
N CYS A 247 21.00 -15.17 -0.50
CA CYS A 247 20.03 -14.21 0.02
C CYS A 247 20.51 -13.54 1.32
N PRO A 248 20.65 -12.21 1.36
CA PRO A 248 21.00 -11.49 2.58
C PRO A 248 19.83 -11.46 3.56
N CYS A 249 20.11 -11.16 4.83
CA CYS A 249 19.03 -10.85 5.78
C CYS A 249 18.29 -9.56 5.38
N TYR A 250 17.08 -9.42 5.90
CA TYR A 250 16.31 -8.20 5.80
C TYR A 250 15.66 -7.95 7.15
N GLU A 251 16.02 -6.83 7.77
CA GLU A 251 15.44 -6.41 9.04
C GLU A 251 14.43 -5.32 8.71
N ASP A 252 13.18 -5.72 8.56
CA ASP A 252 12.10 -4.75 8.37
C ASP A 252 11.82 -4.07 9.71
N GLU A 253 12.35 -2.87 9.92
CA GLU A 253 12.07 -2.08 11.12
C GLU A 253 10.56 -1.79 11.26
N ARG A 254 9.79 -1.89 10.16
CA ARG A 254 8.33 -1.76 10.18
C ARG A 254 7.58 -2.99 10.67
N ALA A 255 8.24 -4.13 10.92
CA ALA A 255 7.63 -5.21 11.69
C ALA A 255 7.20 -4.73 13.10
N ASN A 256 7.76 -3.61 13.57
CA ASN A 256 7.37 -2.90 14.79
C ASN A 256 6.56 -1.62 14.52
N ASP A 257 6.37 -1.20 13.26
CA ASP A 257 5.52 -0.05 12.92
C ASP A 257 4.06 -0.49 12.77
N VAL A 258 3.23 0.15 13.59
CA VAL A 258 1.83 0.47 13.29
C VAL A 258 0.99 -0.73 12.85
N VAL A 259 0.34 -1.34 13.84
CA VAL A 259 -0.84 -2.19 13.60
C VAL A 259 -1.89 -1.34 12.88
N VAL A 260 -2.17 -1.64 11.62
CA VAL A 260 -3.47 -1.28 11.04
C VAL A 260 -4.49 -2.13 11.80
N GLU A 261 -5.16 -1.53 12.77
CA GLU A 261 -6.28 -2.19 13.44
C GLU A 261 -7.44 -2.25 12.43
N ASN A 262 -7.45 -3.31 11.62
CA ASN A 262 -8.58 -3.68 10.79
C ASN A 262 -9.26 -4.89 11.44
N ASN A 263 -10.53 -4.76 11.79
CA ASN A 263 -11.27 -5.78 12.50
C ASN A 263 -11.68 -6.98 11.63
N ASN A 264 -11.20 -7.12 10.37
CA ASN A 264 -11.43 -8.31 9.52
C ASN A 264 -10.49 -8.40 8.29
N ASP A 265 -10.30 -9.64 7.80
CA ASP A 265 -9.43 -10.06 6.67
C ASP A 265 -9.77 -9.46 5.28
N GLU A 266 -10.84 -8.68 5.18
CA GLU A 266 -11.28 -8.00 3.96
C GLU A 266 -11.78 -6.63 4.41
N LEU A 267 -11.37 -5.52 3.79
CA LEU A 267 -11.76 -4.12 4.06
C LEU A 267 -13.29 -3.89 4.07
N LYS A 268 -13.99 -4.47 5.03
CA LYS A 268 -15.44 -4.45 5.23
C LYS A 268 -15.83 -3.59 6.42
N SER A 269 -14.85 -3.22 7.25
CA SER A 269 -14.97 -2.18 8.27
C SER A 269 -14.37 -0.89 7.71
N LEU A 270 -15.14 0.19 7.66
CA LEU A 270 -14.62 1.50 7.27
C LEU A 270 -13.87 2.19 8.41
N LYS A 271 -14.15 1.76 9.65
CA LYS A 271 -13.42 2.19 10.83
C LYS A 271 -12.04 1.58 10.84
N ILE A 272 -11.07 2.37 10.41
CA ILE A 272 -9.67 2.00 10.32
C ILE A 272 -8.83 3.12 10.94
N SER A 273 -7.80 2.73 11.68
CA SER A 273 -6.86 3.64 12.33
C SER A 273 -5.46 3.45 11.77
N VAL A 274 -4.86 4.52 11.28
CA VAL A 274 -3.46 4.56 10.85
C VAL A 274 -2.65 5.30 11.90
N LEU A 275 -1.63 4.66 12.49
CA LEU A 275 -0.78 5.29 13.51
C LEU A 275 0.41 6.04 12.90
N PHE A 276 0.91 7.04 13.62
CA PHE A 276 2.05 7.86 13.22
C PHE A 276 3.15 7.90 14.29
N PRO A 277 4.44 7.89 13.87
CA PRO A 277 5.55 8.26 14.73
C PRO A 277 5.41 9.69 15.30
N SER A 278 6.15 9.98 16.38
CA SER A 278 6.12 11.30 17.01
C SER A 278 6.65 12.39 16.06
N ASN A 279 6.00 13.57 16.04
CA ASN A 279 6.38 14.78 15.29
C ASN A 279 6.54 14.64 13.75
N ILE A 280 6.13 13.52 13.16
CA ILE A 280 6.21 13.30 11.72
C ILE A 280 4.79 13.37 11.10
N SER A 281 4.67 14.10 9.99
CA SER A 281 3.44 14.21 9.19
C SER A 281 3.47 13.43 7.88
N ASP A 282 4.65 12.94 7.50
CA ASP A 282 4.81 12.09 6.33
C ASP A 282 4.22 10.71 6.63
N LEU A 283 3.52 10.14 5.64
CA LEU A 283 3.01 8.78 5.72
C LEU A 283 4.18 7.82 5.96
N PRO A 284 4.07 6.82 6.85
CA PRO A 284 5.02 5.71 6.91
C PRO A 284 4.86 4.79 5.69
N PRO A 285 5.93 4.12 5.22
CA PRO A 285 5.82 3.26 4.04
C PRO A 285 4.91 2.04 4.26
N SER A 286 4.88 1.46 5.47
CA SER A 286 3.96 0.38 5.84
C SER A 286 2.49 0.72 5.63
N VAL A 287 2.13 1.99 5.75
CA VAL A 287 0.76 2.50 5.60
C VAL A 287 0.39 2.61 4.11
N SER A 288 1.36 2.70 3.20
CA SER A 288 1.13 2.93 1.76
C SER A 288 0.38 1.76 1.12
N THR A 289 0.75 0.53 1.45
CA THR A 289 0.08 -0.68 0.93
C THR A 289 -1.37 -0.75 1.36
N PHE A 290 -1.65 -0.45 2.64
CA PHE A 290 -3.01 -0.37 3.14
C PHE A 290 -3.82 0.76 2.46
N LEU A 291 -3.25 1.97 2.36
CA LEU A 291 -3.93 3.10 1.72
C LEU A 291 -4.20 2.85 0.23
N ASP A 292 -3.41 2.01 -0.43
CA ASP A 292 -3.64 1.62 -1.82
C ASP A 292 -4.87 0.70 -1.95
N GLU A 293 -5.06 -0.25 -1.03
CA GLU A 293 -6.27 -1.07 -0.94
C GLU A 293 -7.49 -0.23 -0.56
N TYR A 294 -7.34 0.69 0.40
CA TYR A 294 -8.40 1.62 0.78
C TYR A 294 -8.80 2.52 -0.39
N ALA A 295 -7.83 3.04 -1.15
CA ALA A 295 -8.06 3.81 -2.36
C ALA A 295 -8.78 2.99 -3.44
N ALA A 296 -8.43 1.71 -3.63
CA ALA A 296 -9.12 0.83 -4.55
C ALA A 296 -10.61 0.67 -4.16
N MET A 297 -10.88 0.40 -2.89
CA MET A 297 -12.25 0.31 -2.36
C MET A 297 -13.03 1.61 -2.60
N LEU A 298 -12.45 2.79 -2.31
CA LEU A 298 -13.13 4.07 -2.53
C LEU A 298 -13.44 4.34 -4.00
N LYS A 299 -12.54 3.94 -4.92
CA LYS A 299 -12.74 4.07 -6.38
C LYS A 299 -13.88 3.18 -6.88
N GLU A 300 -14.00 1.97 -6.32
CA GLU A 300 -15.10 1.06 -6.64
C GLU A 300 -16.44 1.53 -6.04
N ASN A 301 -16.39 2.29 -4.94
CA ASN A 301 -17.55 2.78 -4.19
C ASN A 301 -17.67 4.31 -4.24
N ASN A 302 -17.80 4.88 -5.44
CA ASN A 302 -17.86 6.34 -5.67
C ASN A 302 -19.01 7.09 -4.97
N TYR A 303 -19.99 6.36 -4.43
CA TYR A 303 -21.09 6.89 -3.64
C TYR A 303 -20.69 7.16 -2.18
N LEU A 304 -19.58 6.59 -1.71
CA LEU A 304 -19.08 6.73 -0.36
C LEU A 304 -18.20 7.99 -0.24
N HIS A 305 -18.48 8.81 0.77
CA HIS A 305 -17.70 10.00 1.09
C HIS A 305 -17.15 9.86 2.51
N ILE A 306 -15.87 10.15 2.68
CA ILE A 306 -15.11 9.91 3.90
C ILE A 306 -14.45 11.20 4.39
N GLU A 307 -14.49 11.43 5.69
CA GLU A 307 -13.65 12.40 6.40
C GLU A 307 -12.44 11.70 7.00
N ILE A 308 -11.26 12.23 6.70
CA ILE A 308 -9.98 11.81 7.25
C ILE A 308 -9.70 12.65 8.50
N ALA A 309 -9.78 12.03 9.68
CA ALA A 309 -9.66 12.68 10.97
C ALA A 309 -8.28 12.46 11.59
N GLY A 310 -7.50 13.53 11.77
CA GLY A 310 -6.17 13.46 12.37
C GLY A 310 -6.15 13.74 13.86
N HIS A 311 -5.38 12.94 14.61
CA HIS A 311 -5.21 13.05 16.06
C HIS A 311 -3.74 12.98 16.47
N THR A 312 -3.41 13.63 17.58
CA THR A 312 -2.10 13.55 18.25
C THR A 312 -2.23 12.99 19.66
N ASP A 313 -1.09 12.65 20.25
CA ASP A 313 -1.02 12.55 21.70
C ASP A 313 -0.97 13.95 22.34
N VAL A 314 -0.95 13.96 23.68
CA VAL A 314 -0.98 15.18 24.50
C VAL A 314 0.41 15.79 24.75
N LYS A 315 1.47 15.28 24.12
CA LYS A 315 2.82 15.83 24.30
C LYS A 315 2.98 17.05 23.41
N GLY A 316 3.56 18.12 23.93
CA GLY A 316 3.81 19.34 23.18
C GLY A 316 2.75 20.43 23.39
N GLU A 317 2.75 21.43 22.52
CA GLU A 317 1.84 22.56 22.62
C GLU A 317 0.55 22.31 21.84
N LYS A 318 -0.61 22.60 22.44
CA LYS A 318 -1.93 22.30 21.85
C LYS A 318 -2.10 22.86 20.43
N SER A 319 -1.63 24.08 20.15
CA SER A 319 -1.76 24.66 18.81
C SER A 319 -0.88 23.96 17.76
N GLN A 320 0.31 23.50 18.16
CA GLN A 320 1.19 22.69 17.31
C GLN A 320 0.58 21.32 17.04
N ASN A 321 -0.02 20.70 18.05
CA ASN A 321 -0.71 19.42 17.93
C ASN A 321 -1.89 19.50 16.95
N LEU A 322 -2.66 20.58 17.00
CA LEU A 322 -3.75 20.82 16.04
C LEU A 322 -3.19 20.93 14.60
N LEU A 323 -2.18 21.76 14.38
CA LEU A 323 -1.55 21.92 13.06
C LEU A 323 -0.97 20.60 12.53
N LEU A 324 -0.26 19.86 13.38
CA LEU A 324 0.34 18.57 13.01
C LEU A 324 -0.72 17.54 12.63
N SER A 325 -1.81 17.46 13.39
CA SER A 325 -2.91 16.54 13.08
C SER A 325 -3.57 16.86 11.74
N GLU A 326 -3.73 18.14 11.41
CA GLU A 326 -4.32 18.57 10.15
C GLU A 326 -3.38 18.29 8.98
N GLN A 327 -2.08 18.51 9.15
CA GLN A 327 -1.07 18.15 8.17
C GLN A 327 -1.05 16.66 7.88
N ARG A 328 -1.17 15.80 8.90
CA ARG A 328 -1.28 14.34 8.73
C ARG A 328 -2.52 13.93 7.94
N ALA A 329 -3.68 14.47 8.32
CA ALA A 329 -4.94 14.21 7.63
C ALA A 329 -4.88 14.64 6.16
N LYS A 330 -4.27 15.80 5.89
CA LYS A 330 -4.02 16.27 4.54
C LYS A 330 -3.05 15.36 3.77
N SER A 331 -1.95 14.91 4.37
CA SER A 331 -1.00 13.99 3.73
C SER A 331 -1.68 12.70 3.27
N VAL A 332 -2.55 12.13 4.11
CA VAL A 332 -3.36 10.94 3.77
C VAL A 332 -4.33 11.26 2.64
N GLN A 333 -5.02 12.41 2.68
CA GLN A 333 -5.93 12.84 1.62
C GLN A 333 -5.19 12.97 0.28
N ASP A 334 -4.08 13.70 0.27
CA ASP A 334 -3.24 13.92 -0.91
C ASP A 334 -2.77 12.58 -1.51
N TYR A 335 -2.45 11.60 -0.65
CA TYR A 335 -2.09 10.26 -1.07
C TYR A 335 -3.25 9.52 -1.74
N LEU A 336 -4.45 9.53 -1.14
CA LEU A 336 -5.63 8.88 -1.73
C LEU A 336 -6.03 9.51 -3.08
N ILE A 337 -5.94 10.85 -3.18
CA ILE A 337 -6.15 11.57 -4.44
C ILE A 337 -5.10 11.15 -5.48
N LEU A 338 -3.83 11.02 -5.08
CA LEU A 338 -2.75 10.54 -5.95
C LEU A 338 -3.02 9.11 -6.45
N GLN A 339 -3.60 8.23 -5.62
CA GLN A 339 -4.05 6.89 -6.02
C GLN A 339 -5.31 6.88 -6.90
N GLY A 340 -5.88 8.05 -7.20
CA GLY A 340 -6.99 8.25 -8.12
C GLY A 340 -8.38 8.25 -7.48
N VAL A 341 -8.48 8.39 -6.15
CA VAL A 341 -9.78 8.63 -5.49
C VAL A 341 -10.29 10.02 -5.87
N ASP A 342 -11.59 10.15 -6.15
CA ASP A 342 -12.18 11.44 -6.51
C ASP A 342 -12.12 12.40 -5.30
N THR A 343 -11.65 13.62 -5.54
CA THR A 343 -11.60 14.68 -4.51
C THR A 343 -12.95 14.95 -3.87
N SER A 344 -14.07 14.75 -4.59
CA SER A 344 -15.40 14.94 -4.02
C SER A 344 -15.74 13.93 -2.94
N GLN A 345 -15.11 12.75 -2.94
CA GLN A 345 -15.32 11.71 -1.92
C GLN A 345 -14.57 12.00 -0.62
N LEU A 346 -13.66 12.98 -0.58
CA LEU A 346 -12.70 13.12 0.51
C LEU A 346 -12.80 14.50 1.18
N SER A 347 -12.93 14.52 2.51
CA SER A 347 -12.64 15.66 3.36
C SER A 347 -11.57 15.29 4.39
N TYR A 348 -10.97 16.30 5.04
CA TYR A 348 -10.03 16.06 6.13
C TYR A 348 -10.21 17.11 7.23
N LYS A 349 -9.86 16.73 8.47
CA LYS A 349 -9.88 17.62 9.63
C LYS A 349 -8.84 17.20 10.66
N GLY A 350 -8.09 18.16 11.19
CA GLY A 350 -7.21 17.95 12.33
C GLY A 350 -7.95 18.23 13.64
N PHE A 351 -7.78 17.33 14.62
CA PHE A 351 -8.39 17.46 15.95
C PHE A 351 -7.35 17.59 17.08
N GLY A 352 -6.06 17.50 16.76
CA GLY A 352 -4.97 17.54 17.74
C GLY A 352 -5.15 16.49 18.85
N GLU A 353 -4.96 16.91 20.10
CA GLU A 353 -5.01 16.08 21.30
C GLU A 353 -6.40 16.01 21.96
N GLU A 354 -7.43 16.55 21.31
CA GLU A 354 -8.75 16.77 21.92
C GLU A 354 -9.55 15.47 22.13
N PHE A 355 -9.28 14.45 21.32
CA PHE A 355 -9.99 13.16 21.33
C PHE A 355 -9.02 11.96 21.47
N PRO A 356 -8.45 11.73 22.68
CA PRO A 356 -7.61 10.57 22.95
C PRO A 356 -8.46 9.27 23.03
N LEU A 357 -7.89 8.14 22.63
CA LEU A 357 -8.54 6.81 22.77
C LEU A 357 -8.39 6.22 24.17
N ASN A 358 -7.52 6.79 24.99
CA ASN A 358 -7.15 6.28 26.30
C ASN A 358 -6.97 7.42 27.31
N GLU A 359 -6.59 7.08 28.53
CA GLU A 359 -6.40 8.02 29.64
C GLU A 359 -5.21 8.98 29.50
N CYS A 360 -4.48 8.97 28.38
CA CYS A 360 -3.30 9.82 28.20
C CYS A 360 -3.68 11.24 27.80
N VAL A 361 -4.02 12.01 28.82
CA VAL A 361 -4.35 13.43 28.77
C VAL A 361 -3.36 14.26 29.59
N GLU A 362 -3.45 15.58 29.48
CA GLU A 362 -2.55 16.52 30.16
C GLU A 362 -2.53 16.25 31.68
N GLY A 363 -1.33 16.16 32.24
CA GLY A 363 -1.10 15.88 33.66
C GLY A 363 -1.22 14.42 34.09
N VAL A 364 -1.53 13.49 33.18
CA VAL A 364 -1.56 12.04 33.45
C VAL A 364 -0.31 11.38 32.89
N TRP A 365 0.39 10.60 33.72
CA TRP A 365 1.54 9.82 33.25
C TRP A 365 1.09 8.61 32.42
N CYS A 366 1.73 8.40 31.27
CA CYS A 366 1.45 7.32 30.34
C CYS A 366 2.70 6.71 29.73
N THR A 367 2.59 5.47 29.28
CA THR A 367 3.63 4.77 28.51
C THR A 367 3.66 5.26 27.06
N GLU A 368 4.79 5.11 26.39
CA GLU A 368 4.92 5.51 24.97
C GLU A 368 3.97 4.74 24.06
N GLU A 369 3.70 3.46 24.35
CA GLU A 369 2.71 2.66 23.63
C GLU A 369 1.31 3.29 23.67
N LYS A 370 0.88 3.79 24.83
CA LYS A 370 -0.43 4.45 24.95
C LYS A 370 -0.46 5.80 24.24
N HIS A 371 0.63 6.56 24.27
CA HIS A 371 0.74 7.78 23.46
C HIS A 371 0.69 7.47 21.96
N ALA A 372 1.35 6.40 21.51
CA ALA A 372 1.32 5.97 20.11
C ALA A 372 -0.10 5.67 19.61
N LYS A 373 -0.96 5.05 20.44
CA LYS A 373 -2.37 4.79 20.09
C LYS A 373 -3.18 6.07 19.85
N ASN A 374 -2.81 7.20 20.48
CA ASN A 374 -3.51 8.47 20.26
C ASN A 374 -3.03 9.20 19.00
N ARG A 375 -1.81 8.95 18.54
CA ARG A 375 -1.24 9.50 17.29
C ARG A 375 -1.77 8.73 16.08
N ARG A 376 -2.98 9.06 15.65
CA ARG A 376 -3.70 8.28 14.65
C ARG A 376 -4.43 9.11 13.61
N ILE A 377 -4.80 8.45 12.52
CA ILE A 377 -5.75 8.93 11.52
C ILE A 377 -6.93 7.96 11.52
N GLU A 378 -8.14 8.50 11.65
CA GLU A 378 -9.38 7.75 11.52
C GLU A 378 -10.07 8.09 10.19
N PHE A 379 -10.76 7.12 9.60
CA PHE A 379 -11.63 7.33 8.45
C PHE A 379 -13.08 7.24 8.89
N ASN A 380 -13.82 8.35 8.74
CA ASN A 380 -15.22 8.45 9.15
C ASN A 380 -16.12 8.65 7.95
N ILE A 381 -17.27 7.97 7.90
CA ILE A 381 -18.24 8.18 6.82
C ILE A 381 -18.88 9.56 6.96
N SER A 382 -18.65 10.44 5.99
CA SER A 382 -19.27 11.77 5.96
C SER A 382 -20.61 11.74 5.24
N SER A 383 -20.75 10.96 4.16
CA SER A 383 -22.04 10.76 3.48
C SER A 383 -22.07 9.52 2.56
N ILE A 384 -23.28 9.04 2.24
CA ILE A 384 -23.51 7.96 1.26
C ILE A 384 -24.45 8.50 0.17
N SER A 385 -23.88 8.96 -0.94
CA SER A 385 -24.62 9.59 -2.03
C SER A 385 -24.89 8.60 -3.18
N TYR A 386 -25.69 7.56 -2.93
CA TYR A 386 -26.08 6.59 -3.96
C TYR A 386 -27.48 6.85 -4.52
N GLN A 387 -27.61 6.86 -5.85
CA GLN A 387 -28.87 7.09 -6.55
C GLN A 387 -29.41 5.80 -7.15
N VAL A 388 -30.39 5.19 -6.47
CA VAL A 388 -31.18 4.08 -7.04
C VAL A 388 -32.05 4.64 -8.17
N LYS A 389 -31.95 4.08 -9.38
CA LYS A 389 -32.69 4.57 -10.54
C LYS A 389 -33.97 3.79 -10.75
N PHE A 390 -35.09 4.45 -10.56
CA PHE A 390 -36.40 3.85 -10.86
C PHE A 390 -36.88 4.20 -12.27
N GLN A 391 -37.52 3.23 -12.91
CA GLN A 391 -38.36 3.49 -14.09
C GLN A 391 -39.54 4.40 -13.71
N LYS A 392 -40.11 5.07 -14.71
CA LYS A 392 -41.31 5.90 -14.52
C LYS A 392 -42.41 5.05 -13.88
N ASN A 393 -43.06 5.59 -12.84
CA ASN A 393 -44.12 4.91 -12.07
C ASN A 393 -43.75 3.56 -11.44
N SER A 394 -42.46 3.26 -11.31
CA SER A 394 -41.99 1.99 -10.73
C SER A 394 -41.35 2.19 -9.36
N THR A 395 -41.50 1.18 -8.52
CA THR A 395 -40.80 0.97 -7.25
C THR A 395 -39.85 -0.24 -7.32
N ILE A 396 -39.69 -0.86 -8.50
CA ILE A 396 -38.85 -2.05 -8.65
C ILE A 396 -37.37 -1.65 -8.60
N ILE A 397 -36.65 -2.20 -7.62
CA ILE A 397 -35.19 -2.10 -7.52
C ILE A 397 -34.59 -3.09 -8.51
N ASN A 398 -33.77 -2.58 -9.44
CA ASN A 398 -33.10 -3.43 -10.42
C ASN A 398 -31.96 -4.24 -9.75
N GLN A 399 -31.43 -5.25 -10.46
CA GLN A 399 -30.42 -6.14 -9.89
C GLN A 399 -29.10 -5.44 -9.59
N LYS A 400 -28.68 -4.46 -10.40
CA LYS A 400 -27.45 -3.70 -10.19
C LYS A 400 -27.53 -2.86 -8.91
N ASP A 401 -28.65 -2.19 -8.71
CA ASP A 401 -28.86 -1.35 -7.52
C ASP A 401 -28.98 -2.21 -6.26
N LYS A 402 -29.54 -3.43 -6.35
CA LYS A 402 -29.53 -4.38 -5.24
C LYS A 402 -28.12 -4.77 -4.80
N LEU A 403 -27.16 -4.92 -5.72
CA LEU A 403 -25.78 -5.24 -5.36
C LEU A 403 -25.17 -4.10 -4.52
N VAL A 404 -25.27 -2.87 -5.02
CA VAL A 404 -24.77 -1.68 -4.30
C VAL A 404 -25.48 -1.47 -2.97
N LEU A 405 -26.80 -1.74 -2.89
CA LEU A 405 -27.53 -1.66 -1.63
C LEU A 405 -27.05 -2.72 -0.60
N ASN A 406 -26.59 -3.89 -1.04
CA ASN A 406 -25.98 -4.86 -0.13
C ASN A 406 -24.61 -4.38 0.35
N ASP A 407 -23.83 -3.70 -0.49
CA ASP A 407 -22.55 -3.12 -0.11
C ASP A 407 -22.75 -1.99 0.92
N ILE A 408 -23.71 -1.09 0.67
CA ILE A 408 -24.14 -0.06 1.63
C ILE A 408 -24.61 -0.70 2.93
N LEU A 409 -25.43 -1.76 2.86
CA LEU A 409 -25.89 -2.47 4.05
C LEU A 409 -24.71 -3.01 4.87
N MET A 410 -23.72 -3.60 4.20
CA MET A 410 -22.54 -4.16 4.84
C MET A 410 -21.75 -3.07 5.58
N ILE A 411 -21.52 -1.94 4.90
CA ILE A 411 -20.91 -0.74 5.46
C ILE A 411 -21.67 -0.27 6.71
N LEU A 412 -22.99 -0.10 6.60
CA LEU A 412 -23.80 0.43 7.68
C LEU A 412 -23.92 -0.53 8.87
N LYS A 413 -23.86 -1.85 8.65
CA LYS A 413 -23.79 -2.84 9.73
C LYS A 413 -22.47 -2.79 10.50
N SER A 414 -21.40 -2.27 9.89
CA SER A 414 -20.09 -2.12 10.55
C SER A 414 -19.97 -0.86 11.43
N GLU A 415 -20.95 0.05 11.36
CA GLU A 415 -20.92 1.33 12.06
C GLU A 415 -21.97 1.40 13.18
N GLU A 416 -21.53 1.80 14.38
CA GLU A 416 -22.43 2.09 15.51
C GLU A 416 -22.79 3.58 15.52
N GLY A 417 -24.05 3.91 15.82
CA GLY A 417 -24.45 5.30 16.11
C GLY A 417 -24.74 6.19 14.89
N ILE A 418 -24.70 5.65 13.67
CA ILE A 418 -25.15 6.38 12.47
C ILE A 418 -26.68 6.33 12.39
N LYS A 419 -27.32 7.49 12.30
CA LYS A 419 -28.74 7.63 11.95
C LYS A 419 -28.90 8.07 10.51
N ILE A 420 -29.81 7.43 9.79
CA ILE A 420 -29.98 7.61 8.35
C ILE A 420 -31.45 7.88 8.02
N GLU A 421 -31.66 8.78 7.06
CA GLU A 421 -32.92 8.95 6.37
C GLU A 421 -32.77 8.52 4.91
N ILE A 422 -33.69 7.67 4.47
CA ILE A 422 -33.83 7.29 3.07
C ILE A 422 -34.80 8.27 2.41
N GLY A 423 -34.27 9.22 1.65
CA GLY A 423 -35.03 10.22 0.91
C GLY A 423 -35.43 9.72 -0.47
N GLY A 424 -36.72 9.65 -0.77
CA GLY A 424 -37.25 9.34 -2.09
C GLY A 424 -37.59 10.60 -2.88
N HIS A 425 -37.24 10.63 -4.17
CA HIS A 425 -37.48 11.76 -5.06
C HIS A 425 -38.25 11.34 -6.32
N ALA A 426 -38.96 12.30 -6.92
CA ALA A 426 -39.63 12.16 -8.19
C ALA A 426 -39.23 13.30 -9.15
N ASP A 427 -39.27 13.02 -10.45
CA ASP A 427 -39.17 14.03 -11.50
C ASP A 427 -40.54 14.69 -11.72
N LYS A 428 -40.58 15.98 -12.07
CA LYS A 428 -41.83 16.69 -12.44
C LYS A 428 -42.60 16.04 -13.60
N GLY A 429 -41.95 15.20 -14.40
CA GLY A 429 -42.56 14.50 -15.53
C GLY A 429 -43.40 13.27 -15.17
N THR A 430 -43.45 12.85 -13.90
CA THR A 430 -44.16 11.64 -13.47
C THR A 430 -45.67 11.86 -13.28
N GLY A 431 -46.09 12.98 -12.70
CA GLY A 431 -47.50 13.33 -12.51
C GLY A 431 -47.65 14.69 -11.83
N ASP A 432 -48.84 14.96 -11.28
CA ASP A 432 -49.05 16.11 -10.40
C ASP A 432 -48.31 15.94 -9.06
N ASP A 433 -48.31 16.99 -8.23
CA ASP A 433 -47.59 16.99 -6.95
C ASP A 433 -48.02 15.84 -6.04
N PHE A 434 -49.31 15.47 -6.03
CA PHE A 434 -49.83 14.37 -5.23
C PHE A 434 -49.26 13.02 -5.70
N VAL A 435 -49.26 12.77 -7.01
CA VAL A 435 -48.67 11.56 -7.60
C VAL A 435 -47.17 11.49 -7.32
N ASN A 436 -46.46 12.61 -7.45
CA ASN A 436 -45.01 12.69 -7.21
C ASN A 436 -44.67 12.45 -5.73
N ASP A 437 -45.43 13.05 -4.81
CA ASP A 437 -45.26 12.83 -3.37
C ASP A 437 -45.46 11.34 -3.03
N ASN A 438 -46.54 10.73 -3.51
CA ASN A 438 -46.86 9.33 -3.23
C ASN A 438 -45.80 8.36 -3.82
N ILE A 439 -45.41 8.52 -5.09
CA ILE A 439 -44.42 7.61 -5.70
C ILE A 439 -43.04 7.74 -5.07
N SER A 440 -42.65 8.95 -4.67
CA SER A 440 -41.39 9.20 -3.97
C SER A 440 -41.37 8.52 -2.60
N HIS A 441 -42.48 8.56 -1.87
CA HIS A 441 -42.65 7.87 -0.58
C HIS A 441 -42.55 6.35 -0.74
N LEU A 442 -43.30 5.78 -1.69
CA LEU A 442 -43.29 4.33 -1.96
C LEU A 442 -41.91 3.82 -2.37
N ARG A 443 -41.11 4.63 -3.08
CA ARG A 443 -39.73 4.29 -3.43
C ARG A 443 -38.84 4.25 -2.19
N ALA A 444 -38.93 5.26 -1.32
CA ALA A 444 -38.18 5.30 -0.07
C ALA A 444 -38.55 4.13 0.85
N GLU A 445 -39.85 3.87 1.00
CA GLU A 445 -40.40 2.72 1.74
C GLU A 445 -39.88 1.39 1.17
N ARG A 446 -39.80 1.27 -0.16
CA ARG A 446 -39.33 0.04 -0.79
C ARG A 446 -37.87 -0.26 -0.48
N ILE A 447 -37.02 0.76 -0.41
CA ILE A 447 -35.62 0.60 0.03
C ILE A 447 -35.56 0.25 1.51
N TYR A 448 -36.33 0.95 2.35
CA TYR A 448 -36.42 0.67 3.78
C TYR A 448 -36.79 -0.80 4.05
N ASN A 449 -37.83 -1.30 3.38
CA ASN A 449 -38.26 -2.69 3.50
C ASN A 449 -37.22 -3.66 2.94
N TYR A 450 -36.55 -3.31 1.84
CA TYR A 450 -35.45 -4.13 1.31
C TYR A 450 -34.32 -4.31 2.33
N LEU A 451 -33.92 -3.24 3.02
CA LEU A 451 -32.88 -3.30 4.07
C LEU A 451 -33.36 -4.11 5.28
N LYS A 452 -34.61 -3.91 5.70
CA LYS A 452 -35.24 -4.68 6.77
C LYS A 452 -35.26 -6.19 6.47
N ASP A 453 -35.63 -6.57 5.24
CA ASP A 453 -35.65 -7.96 4.78
C ASP A 453 -34.24 -8.58 4.73
N LYS A 454 -33.19 -7.76 4.71
CA LYS A 454 -31.77 -8.15 4.80
C LYS A 454 -31.22 -8.10 6.23
N GLU A 455 -32.11 -8.17 7.22
CA GLU A 455 -31.77 -8.22 8.64
C GLU A 455 -30.95 -7.00 9.09
N MET A 456 -31.30 -5.82 8.57
CA MET A 456 -30.76 -4.57 9.08
C MET A 456 -31.51 -4.14 10.34
N ASP A 457 -30.80 -3.64 11.34
CA ASP A 457 -31.44 -2.95 12.46
C ASP A 457 -31.96 -1.59 11.97
N MET A 458 -33.28 -1.44 12.02
CA MET A 458 -33.97 -0.24 11.53
C MET A 458 -34.13 0.83 12.61
N THR A 459 -33.65 0.61 13.84
CA THR A 459 -33.81 1.54 14.98
C THR A 459 -33.33 2.95 14.65
N ASN A 460 -32.24 3.06 13.88
CA ASN A 460 -31.63 4.33 13.49
C ASN A 460 -31.91 4.71 12.03
N ILE A 461 -32.89 4.08 11.38
CA ILE A 461 -33.20 4.31 9.96
C ILE A 461 -34.63 4.80 9.83
N THR A 462 -34.79 5.88 9.07
CA THR A 462 -36.08 6.46 8.72
C THR A 462 -36.18 6.60 7.21
N PHE A 463 -37.37 6.87 6.69
CA PHE A 463 -37.55 7.13 5.27
C PHE A 463 -38.61 8.20 5.03
N LYS A 464 -38.47 8.95 3.94
CA LYS A 464 -39.35 10.07 3.60
C LYS A 464 -39.44 10.27 2.09
N GLY A 465 -40.65 10.57 1.59
CA GLY A 465 -40.87 11.01 0.21
C GLY A 465 -40.81 12.54 0.11
N TYR A 466 -40.01 13.06 -0.81
CA TYR A 466 -39.81 14.49 -1.06
C TYR A 466 -40.57 15.01 -2.30
N GLY A 467 -41.24 14.11 -3.04
CA GLY A 467 -41.92 14.43 -4.28
C GLY A 467 -40.98 15.03 -5.32
N SER A 468 -41.52 15.94 -6.13
CA SER A 468 -40.82 16.71 -7.17
C SER A 468 -40.32 18.08 -6.68
N ARG A 469 -40.42 18.35 -5.37
CA ARG A 469 -40.14 19.67 -4.77
C ARG A 469 -38.64 19.93 -4.60
N MET A 470 -37.84 18.87 -4.55
CA MET A 470 -36.39 18.87 -4.34
C MET A 470 -35.65 18.32 -5.57
N GLU A 471 -36.03 18.79 -6.78
CA GLU A 471 -35.32 18.46 -8.02
C GLU A 471 -33.88 18.98 -7.98
N LYS A 472 -32.92 18.12 -8.34
CA LYS A 472 -31.49 18.45 -8.43
C LYS A 472 -31.04 18.58 -9.89
N TYR A 473 -31.65 17.82 -10.81
CA TYR A 473 -31.18 17.70 -12.19
C TYR A 473 -32.20 18.18 -13.23
N GLY A 474 -33.47 18.31 -12.87
CA GLY A 474 -34.57 18.68 -13.77
C GLY A 474 -34.85 17.64 -14.85
N ASN A 475 -34.52 16.36 -14.60
CA ASN A 475 -34.74 15.26 -15.54
C ASN A 475 -34.96 13.94 -14.80
N GLU A 476 -35.04 12.82 -15.53
CA GLU A 476 -35.21 11.47 -15.00
C GLU A 476 -34.26 11.04 -13.86
N ARG A 477 -33.10 11.69 -13.72
CA ARG A 477 -32.18 11.47 -12.59
C ARG A 477 -32.77 11.90 -11.25
N ASP A 478 -33.85 12.68 -11.24
CA ASP A 478 -34.60 13.01 -10.02
C ASP A 478 -35.53 11.89 -9.57
N ARG A 479 -35.69 10.80 -10.33
CA ARG A 479 -36.33 9.55 -9.86
C ARG A 479 -35.34 8.70 -9.05
N ARG A 480 -34.83 9.29 -7.96
CA ARG A 480 -33.71 8.77 -7.18
C ARG A 480 -34.06 8.48 -5.72
N ILE A 481 -33.16 7.77 -5.07
CA ILE A 481 -33.04 7.67 -3.62
C ILE A 481 -31.80 8.46 -3.20
N GLU A 482 -31.83 9.00 -2.00
CA GLU A 482 -30.70 9.65 -1.34
C GLU A 482 -30.60 9.12 0.08
N PHE A 483 -29.43 8.63 0.48
CA PHE A 483 -29.17 8.24 1.87
C PHE A 483 -28.58 9.44 2.58
N LYS A 484 -29.36 10.06 3.46
CA LYS A 484 -28.92 11.20 4.24
C LYS A 484 -28.50 10.73 5.62
N ILE A 485 -27.24 10.95 5.98
CA ILE A 485 -26.79 10.79 7.36
C ILE A 485 -27.39 11.96 8.16
N LEU A 486 -28.25 11.63 9.13
CA LEU A 486 -28.92 12.60 10.02
C LEU A 486 -28.06 12.89 11.24
N GLU A 487 -27.43 11.87 11.79
CA GLU A 487 -26.48 11.96 12.91
C GLU A 487 -25.37 10.95 12.62
N ASN A 488 -24.11 11.39 12.66
CA ASN A 488 -22.97 10.50 12.81
C ASN A 488 -22.38 10.76 14.19
N LYS A 489 -22.82 9.97 15.17
CA LYS A 489 -22.36 10.15 16.55
C LYS A 489 -21.07 9.37 16.78
N ARG A 490 -19.95 10.08 16.84
CA ARG A 490 -18.67 9.45 17.19
C ARG A 490 -18.70 9.03 18.65
N LYS A 491 -18.47 7.73 18.87
CA LYS A 491 -18.26 7.17 20.20
C LYS A 491 -16.87 7.56 20.69
N GLU A 492 -16.83 8.40 21.71
CA GLU A 492 -15.62 8.90 22.34
C GLU A 492 -15.52 8.36 23.77
N ILE A 493 -14.30 8.10 24.25
CA ILE A 493 -14.05 7.76 25.65
C ILE A 493 -13.38 8.95 26.32
N TYR A 494 -14.13 9.70 27.11
CA TYR A 494 -13.62 10.78 27.92
C TYR A 494 -13.09 10.26 29.25
N VAL A 495 -11.88 10.64 29.61
CA VAL A 495 -11.31 10.33 30.93
C VAL A 495 -11.41 11.56 31.83
N VAL A 496 -12.15 11.42 32.93
CA VAL A 496 -12.43 12.50 33.88
C VAL A 496 -11.12 13.03 34.47
N LYS A 497 -10.90 14.34 34.32
CA LYS A 497 -9.72 15.06 34.81
C LYS A 497 -10.02 15.78 36.12
N LYS A 498 -8.97 16.27 36.76
CA LYS A 498 -9.09 17.07 37.98
C LYS A 498 -9.95 18.31 37.74
N GLY A 499 -11.03 18.45 38.50
CA GLY A 499 -11.95 19.58 38.41
C GLY A 499 -13.04 19.44 37.35
N ASP A 500 -13.28 18.22 36.85
CA ASP A 500 -14.42 17.92 36.00
C ASP A 500 -15.67 17.55 36.78
N TYR A 501 -16.82 17.83 36.17
CA TYR A 501 -18.15 17.44 36.62
C TYR A 501 -19.05 17.37 35.39
N LEU A 502 -20.10 16.55 35.42
CA LEU A 502 -20.91 16.22 34.23
C LEU A 502 -21.37 17.45 33.45
N ASN A 503 -21.84 18.52 34.10
CA ASN A 503 -22.26 19.74 33.40
C ASN A 503 -21.13 20.44 32.64
N LYS A 504 -19.91 20.43 33.17
CA LYS A 504 -18.74 21.02 32.50
C LYS A 504 -18.38 20.22 31.26
N ILE A 505 -18.37 18.89 31.39
CA ILE A 505 -18.09 17.96 30.28
C ILE A 505 -19.19 18.10 29.22
N ALA A 506 -20.47 18.01 29.62
CA ALA A 506 -21.60 18.17 28.73
C ALA A 506 -21.53 19.49 27.95
N LYS A 507 -21.25 20.61 28.63
CA LYS A 507 -21.10 21.91 27.98
C LYS A 507 -19.89 21.97 27.03
N GLN A 508 -18.77 21.36 27.40
CA GLN A 508 -17.56 21.32 26.57
C GLN A 508 -17.80 20.58 25.25
N TYR A 509 -18.56 19.49 25.28
CA TYR A 509 -18.85 18.64 24.13
C TYR A 509 -20.19 18.94 23.46
N GLY A 510 -20.92 19.99 23.88
CA GLY A 510 -22.25 20.32 23.34
C GLY A 510 -23.35 19.29 23.64
N LEU A 511 -23.16 18.44 24.66
CA LEU A 511 -24.03 17.33 25.02
C LEU A 511 -25.02 17.70 26.13
N LYS A 512 -26.05 16.87 26.32
CA LYS A 512 -26.89 16.92 27.51
C LYS A 512 -26.34 15.98 28.58
N VAL A 513 -26.37 16.42 29.84
CA VAL A 513 -25.96 15.59 30.98
C VAL A 513 -26.75 14.29 31.05
N LEU A 514 -28.05 14.33 30.73
CA LEU A 514 -28.90 13.14 30.72
C LEU A 514 -28.38 12.09 29.73
N ASP A 515 -27.99 12.51 28.53
CA ASP A 515 -27.46 11.63 27.50
C ASP A 515 -26.16 10.97 27.98
N ILE A 516 -25.24 11.74 28.57
CA ILE A 516 -23.99 11.21 29.16
C ILE A 516 -24.31 10.17 30.24
N LYS A 517 -25.28 10.42 31.11
CA LYS A 517 -25.65 9.49 32.17
C LYS A 517 -26.26 8.20 31.62
N GLU A 518 -27.13 8.31 30.61
CA GLU A 518 -27.75 7.17 29.96
C GLU A 518 -26.71 6.28 29.27
N TRP A 519 -25.80 6.87 28.47
CA TRP A 519 -24.76 6.13 27.77
C TRP A 519 -23.76 5.43 28.69
N ASN A 520 -23.60 5.93 29.92
CA ASN A 520 -22.65 5.41 30.91
C ASN A 520 -23.30 4.68 32.08
N ASN A 521 -24.62 4.47 32.04
CA ASN A 521 -25.39 3.88 33.14
C ASN A 521 -25.13 4.56 34.51
N LEU A 522 -24.95 5.89 34.52
CA LEU A 522 -24.67 6.65 35.74
C LEU A 522 -25.95 6.95 36.51
N SER A 523 -26.04 6.44 37.74
CA SER A 523 -27.15 6.73 38.67
C SER A 523 -26.99 8.06 39.42
N SER A 524 -25.79 8.66 39.42
CA SER A 524 -25.48 9.93 40.10
C SER A 524 -24.60 10.84 39.25
N ASP A 525 -24.38 12.08 39.70
CA ASP A 525 -23.52 13.05 39.02
C ASP A 525 -22.07 13.04 39.53
N HIS A 526 -21.74 12.11 40.44
CA HIS A 526 -20.41 11.98 41.01
C HIS A 526 -19.46 11.34 40.00
N LEU A 527 -18.32 11.98 39.78
CA LEU A 527 -17.24 11.51 38.92
C LEU A 527 -15.93 11.49 39.70
N SER A 528 -15.15 10.43 39.54
CA SER A 528 -13.79 10.31 40.05
C SER A 528 -12.77 10.59 38.96
N ILE A 529 -11.62 11.16 39.34
CA ILE A 529 -10.51 11.36 38.40
C ILE A 529 -10.09 10.00 37.85
N GLY A 530 -10.03 9.88 36.52
CA GLY A 530 -9.72 8.65 35.82
C GLY A 530 -10.94 7.84 35.36
N ASP A 531 -12.16 8.22 35.76
CA ASP A 531 -13.38 7.57 35.27
C ASP A 531 -13.48 7.70 33.75
N LYS A 532 -13.92 6.62 33.09
CA LYS A 532 -14.13 6.57 31.64
C LYS A 532 -15.60 6.78 31.34
N LEU A 533 -15.90 7.84 30.60
CA LEU A 533 -17.23 8.18 30.11
C LEU A 533 -17.30 8.01 28.60
N ILE A 534 -18.22 7.18 28.12
CA ILE A 534 -18.64 7.10 26.74
C ILE A 534 -19.45 8.37 26.41
N LEU A 535 -18.92 9.18 25.50
CA LEU A 535 -19.62 10.32 24.92
C LEU A 535 -19.96 9.99 23.48
N TYR A 536 -21.13 10.44 23.01
CA TYR A 536 -21.50 10.35 21.60
C TYR A 536 -21.66 11.76 21.05
N ASN A 537 -20.65 12.25 20.35
CA ASN A 537 -20.61 13.61 19.85
C ASN A 537 -21.04 13.68 18.38
N SER A 538 -21.79 14.72 18.02
CA SER A 538 -22.18 15.00 16.63
C SER A 538 -21.20 15.97 15.98
N ASP A 539 -20.96 15.82 14.68
CA ASP A 539 -20.02 16.64 13.89
C ASP A 539 -20.44 18.13 13.70
N GLU A 540 -21.20 18.74 14.62
CA GLU A 540 -21.65 20.15 14.50
C GLU A 540 -20.55 21.18 14.76
#